data_AF-A0A538HG23-F1
#
_entry.id   AF-A0A538HG23-F1
#
_cell.length_a   1.000
_cell.length_b   1.000
_cell.length_c   1.000
_cell.angle_alpha   90.00
_cell.angle_beta   90.00
_cell.angle_gamma   90.00
#
_symmetry.space_group_name_H-M   'P 1'
#
loop_
_entity.id
_entity.type
_entity.pdbx_description
1 polymer ?
#
loop_
_entity_poly.entity_id
_entity_poly.type
_entity_poly.pdbx_seq_one_letter_code
_entity_poly.pdbx_strand_id
1 'polypeptide(L)'
;MRDVLAEANRLITLHSEVSRAMTAERTALESALIPVTPYILVSAAECWYRHPDMVRAIDAAMPAEEIGRAGRRPGQRVNAVHLWSIANIYLLGRKIITAFDPPSDTPERTLAVLDFWERAARAFRADGQVQAWHAGFTVRPYDGNVIDTLVAGAAAVDDPGERVRLGRFCATLSAYLFLLYFDTRVGTGDTGPYPLPGGRTLLVRDFYRLGPSEFAWSSVAEGMPYQNLTAALVLDGADVKVNDWGTSITEPEDYVERLVAFGLFTSDGGALRPVPLDELDAIVAAVRAAQSRLYRSIALMSRDEKIACGAYVYFGFLRPFAEMAGIAGDLDWSVPRDIPGPLYDLFAQFEGGQAEDVPEEEYYARFPEEATG
;
A
#
# COMPACT_ATOMS: atom_id res chain seq x y z
N MET A 1 -4.56 27.75 -16.03
CA MET A 1 -4.14 28.31 -14.72
C MET A 1 -5.29 28.33 -13.72
N ARG A 2 -6.36 29.12 -13.89
CA ARG A 2 -7.52 29.10 -12.96
C ARG A 2 -8.19 27.71 -12.82
N ASP A 3 -8.33 26.97 -13.92
CA ASP A 3 -8.89 25.61 -13.92
C ASP A 3 -7.96 24.58 -13.23
N VAL A 4 -6.66 24.63 -13.54
CA VAL A 4 -5.61 23.80 -12.92
C VAL A 4 -5.55 24.00 -11.40
N LEU A 5 -5.58 25.26 -10.95
CA LEU A 5 -5.59 25.62 -9.53
C LEU A 5 -6.82 25.06 -8.81
N ALA A 6 -8.00 25.29 -9.38
CA ALA A 6 -9.26 24.83 -8.81
C ALA A 6 -9.29 23.30 -8.69
N GLU A 7 -8.82 22.60 -9.73
CA GLU A 7 -8.80 21.14 -9.75
C GLU A 7 -7.77 20.55 -8.78
N ALA A 8 -6.57 21.13 -8.71
CA ALA A 8 -5.58 20.74 -7.71
C ALA A 8 -6.12 20.92 -6.29
N ASN A 9 -6.78 22.04 -6.00
CA ASN A 9 -7.41 22.28 -4.70
C ASN A 9 -8.55 21.30 -4.40
N ARG A 10 -9.40 20.96 -5.38
CA ARG A 10 -10.45 19.94 -5.21
C ARG A 10 -9.86 18.60 -4.79
N LEU A 11 -8.79 18.17 -5.45
CA LEU A 11 -8.14 16.89 -5.18
C LEU A 11 -7.36 16.88 -3.85
N ILE A 12 -6.73 18.00 -3.48
CA ILE A 12 -6.12 18.17 -2.16
C ILE A 12 -7.20 18.00 -1.09
N THR A 13 -8.32 18.72 -1.16
CA THR A 13 -9.42 18.61 -0.19
C THR A 13 -9.93 17.18 -0.08
N LEU A 14 -10.21 16.53 -1.22
CA LEU A 14 -10.71 15.16 -1.26
C LEU A 14 -9.79 14.17 -0.55
N HIS A 15 -8.47 14.32 -0.70
CA HIS A 15 -7.50 13.43 -0.06
C HIS A 15 -7.28 13.80 1.42
N SER A 16 -7.14 15.09 1.72
CA SER A 16 -6.90 15.60 3.08
C SER A 16 -7.97 15.23 4.08
N GLU A 17 -9.25 15.25 3.67
CA GLU A 17 -10.36 14.87 4.54
C GLU A 17 -10.22 13.42 5.03
N VAL A 18 -9.92 12.50 4.11
CA VAL A 18 -9.75 11.08 4.42
C VAL A 18 -8.46 10.83 5.20
N SER A 19 -7.33 11.40 4.76
CA SER A 19 -6.04 11.23 5.47
C SER A 19 -6.12 11.74 6.91
N ARG A 20 -6.76 12.89 7.16
CA ARG A 20 -6.99 13.39 8.52
C ARG A 20 -7.78 12.41 9.38
N ALA A 21 -8.91 11.91 8.85
CA ALA A 21 -9.78 11.02 9.58
C ALA A 21 -9.08 9.69 9.91
N MET A 22 -8.40 9.10 8.94
CA MET A 22 -7.69 7.84 9.11
C MET A 22 -6.48 7.97 10.04
N THR A 23 -5.67 9.04 9.92
CA THR A 23 -4.54 9.27 10.83
C THR A 23 -5.00 9.49 12.27
N ALA A 24 -6.14 10.13 12.51
CA ALA A 24 -6.69 10.34 13.86
C ALA A 24 -7.08 9.02 14.57
N GLU A 25 -7.41 7.97 13.81
CA GLU A 25 -7.74 6.64 14.34
C GLU A 25 -6.49 5.77 14.58
N ARG A 26 -5.28 6.28 14.28
CA ARG A 26 -4.03 5.51 14.33
C ARG A 26 -3.31 5.64 15.67
N THR A 27 -2.88 4.50 16.21
CA THR A 27 -1.88 4.46 17.29
C THR A 27 -0.48 4.62 16.69
N ALA A 28 0.34 5.52 17.24
CA ALA A 28 1.70 5.78 16.78
C ALA A 28 2.53 4.48 16.70
N LEU A 29 3.28 4.32 15.59
CA LEU A 29 4.14 3.18 15.37
C LEU A 29 5.59 3.63 15.46
N GLU A 30 6.29 3.17 16.49
CA GLU A 30 7.72 3.37 16.69
C GLU A 30 8.43 2.03 16.52
N SER A 31 9.46 2.00 15.68
CA SER A 31 10.33 0.84 15.51
C SER A 31 11.65 1.09 16.23
N ALA A 32 12.03 0.17 17.12
CA ALA A 32 13.34 0.21 17.76
C ALA A 32 14.47 -0.14 16.79
N LEU A 33 14.17 -0.81 15.67
CA LEU A 33 15.15 -1.30 14.71
C LEU A 33 15.34 -0.34 13.52
N ILE A 34 14.26 0.26 13.04
CA ILE A 34 14.20 1.00 11.78
C ILE A 34 13.82 2.47 12.04
N PRO A 35 14.57 3.46 11.52
CA PRO A 35 14.26 4.87 11.70
C PRO A 35 13.09 5.31 10.79
N VAL A 36 11.86 5.00 11.22
CA VAL A 36 10.62 5.23 10.45
C VAL A 36 10.47 6.69 10.01
N THR A 37 10.47 7.62 10.95
CA THR A 37 10.25 9.04 10.65
C THR A 37 11.29 9.60 9.68
N PRO A 38 12.61 9.42 9.89
CA PRO A 38 13.64 9.85 8.94
C PRO A 38 13.44 9.34 7.51
N TYR A 39 13.15 8.04 7.33
CA TYR A 39 12.99 7.52 5.99
C TYR A 39 11.71 8.02 5.31
N ILE A 40 10.64 8.29 6.07
CA ILE A 40 9.40 8.88 5.54
C ILE A 40 9.69 10.30 5.05
N LEU A 41 10.42 11.10 5.83
CA LEU A 41 10.78 12.47 5.43
C LEU A 41 11.66 12.49 4.17
N VAL A 42 12.67 11.61 4.11
CA VAL A 42 13.54 11.48 2.93
C VAL A 42 12.76 11.04 1.70
N SER A 43 11.92 10.01 1.81
CA SER A 43 11.08 9.57 0.69
C SER A 43 10.06 10.62 0.25
N ALA A 44 9.40 11.30 1.19
CA ALA A 44 8.46 12.38 0.88
C ALA A 44 9.13 13.49 0.06
N ALA A 45 10.34 13.91 0.44
CA ALA A 45 11.12 14.88 -0.34
C ALA A 45 11.44 14.37 -1.76
N GLU A 46 11.86 13.11 -1.89
CA GLU A 46 12.16 12.49 -3.19
C GLU A 46 10.92 12.37 -4.07
N CYS A 47 9.78 11.98 -3.49
CA CYS A 47 8.48 11.96 -4.15
C CYS A 47 8.10 13.36 -4.64
N TRP A 48 8.28 14.40 -3.80
CA TRP A 48 8.06 15.79 -4.20
C TRP A 48 8.87 16.16 -5.43
N TYR A 49 10.18 15.85 -5.45
CA TYR A 49 11.08 16.23 -6.54
C TYR A 49 10.94 15.38 -7.82
N ARG A 50 10.44 14.14 -7.73
CA ARG A 50 10.54 13.20 -8.86
C ARG A 50 9.23 12.58 -9.33
N HIS A 51 8.28 12.34 -8.43
CA HIS A 51 7.02 11.70 -8.82
C HIS A 51 6.27 12.45 -9.92
N PRO A 52 6.20 13.80 -9.96
CA PRO A 52 5.49 14.52 -11.03
C PRO A 52 5.96 14.19 -12.45
N ASP A 53 7.26 13.99 -12.66
CA ASP A 53 7.80 13.61 -13.98
C ASP A 53 7.64 12.11 -14.24
N MET A 54 7.80 11.29 -13.20
CA MET A 54 7.60 9.84 -13.29
C MET A 54 6.15 9.48 -13.60
N VAL A 55 5.15 10.10 -12.96
CA VAL A 55 3.72 9.84 -13.24
C VAL A 55 3.37 10.26 -14.67
N ARG A 56 3.92 11.37 -15.19
CA ARG A 56 3.72 11.77 -16.59
C ARG A 56 4.31 10.76 -17.56
N ALA A 57 5.49 10.24 -17.27
CA ALA A 57 6.11 9.19 -18.09
C ALA A 57 5.28 7.89 -18.07
N ILE A 58 4.80 7.48 -16.89
CA ILE A 58 3.95 6.30 -16.72
C ILE A 58 2.62 6.48 -17.48
N ASP A 59 1.93 7.60 -17.29
CA ASP A 59 0.64 7.88 -17.92
C ASP A 59 0.74 8.01 -19.44
N ALA A 60 1.88 8.51 -19.95
CA ALA A 60 2.17 8.54 -21.38
C ALA A 60 2.41 7.13 -21.97
N ALA A 61 2.96 6.20 -21.20
CA ALA A 61 3.19 4.83 -21.63
C ALA A 61 1.92 3.97 -21.54
N MET A 62 1.12 4.17 -20.49
CA MET A 62 -0.18 3.53 -20.29
C MET A 62 -1.09 4.46 -19.48
N PRO A 63 -2.27 4.86 -19.99
CA PRO A 63 -3.15 5.76 -19.26
C PRO A 63 -3.51 5.23 -17.88
N ALA A 64 -3.56 6.11 -16.88
CA ALA A 64 -3.83 5.77 -15.48
C ALA A 64 -5.12 4.94 -15.32
N GLU A 65 -6.16 5.22 -16.10
CA GLU A 65 -7.40 4.45 -16.09
C GLU A 65 -7.21 3.01 -16.58
N GLU A 66 -6.31 2.80 -17.53
CA GLU A 66 -5.97 1.45 -17.99
C GLU A 66 -5.16 0.70 -16.95
N ILE A 67 -4.19 1.36 -16.31
CA ILE A 67 -3.42 0.80 -15.19
C ILE A 67 -4.36 0.39 -14.04
N GLY A 68 -5.27 1.29 -13.65
CA GLY A 68 -6.26 1.01 -12.61
C GLY A 68 -7.15 -0.19 -12.95
N ARG A 69 -7.67 -0.28 -14.19
CA ARG A 69 -8.43 -1.45 -14.65
C ARG A 69 -7.61 -2.74 -14.63
N ALA A 70 -6.33 -2.68 -14.99
CA ALA A 70 -5.45 -3.84 -14.99
C ALA A 70 -5.20 -4.40 -13.58
N GLY A 71 -5.24 -3.55 -12.55
CA GLY A 71 -5.12 -3.92 -11.13
C GLY A 71 -6.31 -4.73 -10.57
N ARG A 72 -7.41 -4.90 -11.32
CA ARG A 72 -8.62 -5.61 -10.86
C ARG A 72 -8.48 -7.14 -10.82
N ARG A 73 -7.38 -7.65 -10.28
CA ARG A 73 -7.09 -9.09 -10.15
C ARG A 73 -6.30 -9.34 -8.86
N PRO A 74 -6.50 -10.47 -8.17
CA PRO A 74 -5.72 -10.78 -6.98
C PRO A 74 -4.22 -10.93 -7.25
N GLY A 75 -3.41 -10.66 -6.24
CA GLY A 75 -1.96 -10.62 -6.31
C GLY A 75 -1.35 -9.45 -7.10
N GLN A 76 -2.15 -8.43 -7.47
CA GLN A 76 -1.65 -7.21 -8.09
C GLN A 76 -1.36 -6.11 -7.05
N ARG A 77 -0.22 -5.42 -7.19
CA ARG A 77 0.15 -4.29 -6.34
C ARG A 77 -0.48 -2.96 -6.76
N VAL A 78 -1.08 -2.87 -7.94
CA VAL A 78 -2.00 -1.77 -8.28
C VAL A 78 -3.30 -2.00 -7.49
N ASN A 79 -3.31 -1.53 -6.25
CA ASN A 79 -4.33 -1.82 -5.26
C ASN A 79 -4.61 -0.59 -4.36
N ALA A 80 -5.57 -0.72 -3.44
CA ALA A 80 -6.02 0.39 -2.59
C ALA A 80 -4.87 1.09 -1.84
N VAL A 81 -3.99 0.32 -1.18
CA VAL A 81 -2.91 0.90 -0.37
C VAL A 81 -1.85 1.62 -1.20
N HIS A 82 -1.49 1.11 -2.39
CA HIS A 82 -0.54 1.82 -3.25
C HIS A 82 -1.17 3.07 -3.88
N LEU A 83 -2.45 2.99 -4.28
CA LEU A 83 -3.20 4.14 -4.80
C LEU A 83 -3.26 5.27 -3.76
N TRP A 84 -3.68 4.95 -2.53
CA TRP A 84 -3.71 5.93 -1.45
C TRP A 84 -2.32 6.51 -1.17
N SER A 85 -1.30 5.63 -1.11
CA SER A 85 0.05 6.03 -0.76
C SER A 85 0.72 6.97 -1.75
N ILE A 86 0.46 6.86 -3.06
CA ILE A 86 1.02 7.78 -4.08
C ILE A 86 0.61 9.22 -3.81
N ALA A 87 -0.68 9.46 -3.58
CA ALA A 87 -1.18 10.80 -3.26
C ALA A 87 -0.64 11.26 -1.90
N ASN A 88 -0.69 10.40 -0.88
CA ASN A 88 -0.35 10.79 0.49
C ASN A 88 1.14 11.14 0.65
N ILE A 89 2.06 10.30 0.13
CA ILE A 89 3.49 10.55 0.30
C ILE A 89 3.95 11.78 -0.48
N TYR A 90 3.36 12.04 -1.64
CA TYR A 90 3.62 13.25 -2.41
C TYR A 90 3.11 14.50 -1.68
N LEU A 91 1.90 14.48 -1.12
CA LEU A 91 1.34 15.62 -0.39
C LEU A 91 2.07 15.89 0.93
N LEU A 92 2.57 14.85 1.60
CA LEU A 92 3.50 15.01 2.72
C LEU A 92 4.81 15.68 2.25
N GLY A 93 5.35 15.25 1.11
CA GLY A 93 6.52 15.86 0.48
C GLY A 93 6.30 17.34 0.19
N ARG A 94 5.16 17.68 -0.41
CA ARG A 94 4.74 19.08 -0.63
C ARG A 94 4.73 19.85 0.68
N LYS A 95 3.98 19.37 1.70
CA LYS A 95 3.87 20.02 3.02
C LYS A 95 5.23 20.35 3.63
N ILE A 96 6.18 19.43 3.53
CA ILE A 96 7.52 19.59 4.09
C ILE A 96 8.35 20.56 3.24
N ILE A 97 8.45 20.32 1.93
CA ILE A 97 9.39 21.06 1.07
C ILE A 97 8.96 22.51 0.86
N THR A 98 7.66 22.78 0.72
CA THR A 98 7.17 24.15 0.50
C THR A 98 7.30 25.04 1.73
N ALA A 99 7.53 24.47 2.91
CA ALA A 99 7.92 25.24 4.10
C ALA A 99 9.34 25.83 3.98
N PHE A 100 10.23 25.19 3.22
CA PHE A 100 11.59 25.65 2.97
C PHE A 100 11.76 26.38 1.63
N ASP A 101 10.97 26.00 0.61
CA ASP A 101 10.99 26.59 -0.73
C ASP A 101 9.56 26.86 -1.23
N PRO A 102 8.85 27.87 -0.68
CA PRO A 102 7.49 28.21 -1.09
C PRO A 102 7.32 28.45 -2.61
N PRO A 103 8.26 29.11 -3.32
CA PRO A 103 8.15 29.31 -4.76
C PRO A 103 8.10 28.03 -5.60
N SER A 104 8.56 26.88 -5.07
CA SER A 104 8.48 25.59 -5.76
C SER A 104 7.05 25.02 -5.83
N ASP A 105 6.14 25.54 -5.01
CA ASP A 105 4.77 25.04 -4.91
C ASP A 105 3.91 25.49 -6.09
N THR A 106 3.77 24.62 -7.09
CA THR A 106 3.00 24.91 -8.31
C THR A 106 1.80 23.98 -8.45
N PRO A 107 0.60 24.50 -8.79
CA PRO A 107 -0.58 23.68 -9.02
C PRO A 107 -0.40 22.60 -10.08
N GLU A 108 0.36 22.87 -11.15
CA GLU A 108 0.60 21.93 -12.25
C GLU A 108 1.37 20.68 -11.80
N ARG A 109 2.29 20.85 -10.84
CA ARG A 109 3.08 19.76 -10.29
C ARG A 109 2.21 18.83 -9.44
N THR A 110 1.40 19.42 -8.57
CA THR A 110 0.46 18.70 -7.70
C THR A 110 -0.66 18.05 -8.49
N LEU A 111 -1.21 18.74 -9.49
CA LEU A 111 -2.24 18.19 -10.35
C LEU A 111 -1.73 16.96 -11.11
N ALA A 112 -0.50 16.95 -11.61
CA ALA A 112 0.04 15.80 -12.33
C ALA A 112 -0.01 14.49 -11.51
N VAL A 113 0.28 14.56 -10.20
CA VAL A 113 0.25 13.38 -9.32
C VAL A 113 -1.17 13.04 -8.89
N LEU A 114 -1.96 14.03 -8.48
CA LEU A 114 -3.31 13.78 -7.97
C LEU A 114 -4.32 13.39 -9.06
N ASP A 115 -4.20 13.94 -10.27
CA ASP A 115 -5.02 13.53 -11.41
C ASP A 115 -4.74 12.09 -11.83
N PHE A 116 -3.45 11.71 -11.91
CA PHE A 116 -3.05 10.32 -12.15
C PHE A 116 -3.65 9.37 -11.10
N TRP A 117 -3.52 9.73 -9.82
CA TRP A 117 -4.11 8.97 -8.72
C TRP A 117 -5.64 8.85 -8.85
N GLU A 118 -6.36 9.95 -9.08
CA GLU A 118 -7.83 9.92 -9.15
C GLU A 118 -8.32 9.00 -10.29
N ARG A 119 -7.74 9.16 -11.48
CA ARG A 119 -8.08 8.35 -12.66
C ARG A 119 -7.78 6.87 -12.44
N ALA A 120 -6.60 6.54 -11.93
CA ALA A 120 -6.23 5.16 -11.61
C ALA A 120 -7.12 4.57 -10.51
N ALA A 121 -7.42 5.33 -9.46
CA ALA A 121 -8.22 4.86 -8.33
C ALA A 121 -9.69 4.62 -8.72
N ARG A 122 -10.34 5.55 -9.44
CA ARG A 122 -11.70 5.33 -9.97
C ARG A 122 -11.74 4.09 -10.85
N ALA A 123 -10.74 3.95 -11.72
CA ALA A 123 -10.65 2.83 -12.62
C ALA A 123 -10.33 1.51 -11.91
N PHE A 124 -9.57 1.49 -10.83
CA PHE A 124 -9.39 0.28 -10.01
C PHE A 124 -10.68 -0.12 -9.31
N ARG A 125 -11.34 0.83 -8.65
CA ARG A 125 -12.49 0.55 -7.78
C ARG A 125 -13.76 0.17 -8.52
N ALA A 126 -13.99 0.77 -9.70
CA ALA A 126 -15.17 0.49 -10.54
C ALA A 126 -16.54 0.81 -9.91
N ASP A 127 -16.59 1.53 -8.79
CA ASP A 127 -17.79 1.77 -7.99
C ASP A 127 -18.22 3.23 -7.95
N GLY A 128 -17.59 4.08 -8.77
CA GLY A 128 -17.84 5.52 -8.84
C GLY A 128 -17.11 6.34 -7.77
N GLN A 129 -16.40 5.70 -6.83
CA GLN A 129 -15.61 6.35 -5.79
C GLN A 129 -14.11 6.31 -6.10
N VAL A 130 -13.35 7.15 -5.40
CA VAL A 130 -11.88 7.21 -5.47
C VAL A 130 -11.23 6.53 -4.26
N GLN A 131 -11.91 6.55 -3.12
CA GLN A 131 -11.41 6.07 -1.84
C GLN A 131 -12.45 5.17 -1.16
N ALA A 132 -11.98 4.19 -0.40
CA ALA A 132 -12.80 3.23 0.33
C ALA A 132 -13.65 3.93 1.38
N TRP A 133 -13.11 4.97 2.02
CA TRP A 133 -13.85 5.82 2.96
C TRP A 133 -15.20 6.29 2.40
N HIS A 134 -15.20 6.88 1.20
CA HIS A 134 -16.42 7.36 0.52
C HIS A 134 -17.34 6.24 0.02
N ALA A 135 -16.83 5.02 -0.10
CA ALA A 135 -17.59 3.83 -0.48
C ALA A 135 -18.09 3.03 0.72
N GLY A 136 -18.11 3.61 1.93
CA GLY A 136 -18.53 2.93 3.15
C GLY A 136 -17.58 1.81 3.57
N PHE A 137 -16.27 2.00 3.36
CA PHE A 137 -15.21 1.02 3.62
C PHE A 137 -15.40 -0.30 2.88
N THR A 138 -15.73 -0.19 1.60
CA THR A 138 -15.76 -1.34 0.69
C THR A 138 -14.69 -1.19 -0.38
N VAL A 139 -14.05 -2.29 -0.76
CA VAL A 139 -13.06 -2.35 -1.84
C VAL A 139 -13.35 -3.62 -2.63
N ARG A 140 -14.09 -3.52 -3.74
CA ARG A 140 -14.57 -4.69 -4.51
C ARG A 140 -14.15 -4.62 -5.99
N PRO A 141 -12.84 -4.57 -6.29
CA PRO A 141 -12.36 -4.43 -7.67
C PRO A 141 -12.58 -5.68 -8.52
N TYR A 142 -12.79 -6.86 -7.91
CA TYR A 142 -12.83 -8.15 -8.61
C TYR A 142 -14.21 -8.45 -9.18
N ASP A 143 -14.24 -9.08 -10.36
CA ASP A 143 -15.48 -9.52 -11.00
C ASP A 143 -16.04 -10.80 -10.37
N GLY A 144 -17.28 -11.14 -10.75
CA GLY A 144 -17.97 -12.31 -10.23
C GLY A 144 -17.23 -13.64 -10.48
N ASN A 145 -16.53 -13.79 -11.61
CA ASN A 145 -15.82 -15.02 -11.93
C ASN A 145 -14.60 -15.24 -11.02
N VAL A 146 -13.89 -14.17 -10.66
CA VAL A 146 -12.83 -14.23 -9.64
C VAL A 146 -13.42 -14.64 -8.30
N ILE A 147 -14.54 -14.02 -7.88
CA ILE A 147 -15.20 -14.35 -6.61
C ILE A 147 -15.66 -15.80 -6.59
N ASP A 148 -16.31 -16.27 -7.66
CA ASP A 148 -16.78 -17.65 -7.79
C ASP A 148 -15.61 -18.65 -7.71
N THR A 149 -14.48 -18.34 -8.36
CA THR A 149 -13.26 -19.15 -8.30
C THR A 149 -12.72 -19.24 -6.88
N LEU A 150 -12.64 -18.11 -6.16
CA LEU A 150 -12.12 -18.06 -4.79
C LEU A 150 -13.03 -18.82 -3.81
N VAL A 151 -14.35 -18.65 -3.94
CA VAL A 151 -15.34 -19.34 -3.09
C VAL A 151 -15.37 -20.84 -3.39
N ALA A 152 -15.34 -21.25 -4.66
CA ALA A 152 -15.35 -22.67 -5.04
C ALA A 152 -14.07 -23.41 -4.60
N GLY A 153 -12.93 -22.71 -4.54
CA GLY A 153 -11.68 -23.28 -4.05
C GLY A 153 -11.48 -23.17 -2.54
N ALA A 154 -12.41 -22.58 -1.78
CA ALA A 154 -12.35 -22.53 -0.33
C ALA A 154 -12.91 -23.82 0.29
N ALA A 155 -12.14 -24.42 1.20
CA ALA A 155 -12.56 -25.60 1.97
C ALA A 155 -13.24 -25.18 3.29
N ALA A 156 -14.23 -25.94 3.73
CA ALA A 156 -14.89 -25.70 5.01
C ALA A 156 -13.91 -25.81 6.19
N VAL A 157 -14.08 -24.95 7.19
CA VAL A 157 -13.25 -24.92 8.40
C VAL A 157 -14.14 -25.09 9.63
N ASP A 158 -14.39 -26.35 9.98
CA ASP A 158 -15.24 -26.73 11.11
C ASP A 158 -14.47 -26.87 12.42
N ASP A 159 -13.18 -27.22 12.33
CA ASP A 159 -12.32 -27.44 13.49
C ASP A 159 -11.75 -26.11 14.03
N PRO A 160 -11.95 -25.80 15.33
CA PRO A 160 -11.38 -24.60 15.94
C PRO A 160 -9.86 -24.55 15.90
N GLY A 161 -9.18 -25.71 15.98
CA GLY A 161 -7.72 -25.79 15.86
C GLY A 161 -7.22 -25.35 14.49
N GLU A 162 -7.92 -25.77 13.43
CA GLU A 162 -7.62 -25.35 12.06
C GLU A 162 -7.85 -23.85 11.85
N ARG A 163 -8.92 -23.26 12.41
CA ARG A 163 -9.12 -21.79 12.37
C ARG A 163 -7.92 -21.05 12.95
N VAL A 164 -7.46 -21.47 14.13
CA VAL A 164 -6.29 -20.88 14.78
C VAL A 164 -5.02 -21.08 13.93
N ARG A 165 -4.83 -22.25 13.32
CA ARG A 165 -3.71 -22.53 12.41
C ARG A 165 -3.71 -21.57 11.21
N LEU A 166 -4.85 -21.39 10.56
CA LEU A 166 -5.03 -20.50 9.40
C LEU A 166 -4.84 -19.02 9.77
N GLY A 167 -5.39 -18.58 10.91
CA GLY A 167 -5.15 -17.23 11.43
C GLY A 167 -3.65 -16.98 11.67
N ARG A 168 -2.94 -17.94 12.30
CA ARG A 168 -1.49 -17.87 12.51
C ARG A 168 -0.70 -17.87 11.21
N PHE A 169 -1.14 -18.62 10.20
CA PHE A 169 -0.54 -18.61 8.86
C PHE A 169 -0.57 -17.19 8.28
N CYS A 170 -1.76 -16.57 8.18
CA CYS A 170 -1.91 -15.21 7.68
C CYS A 170 -1.09 -14.18 8.48
N ALA A 171 -1.09 -14.29 9.81
CA ALA A 171 -0.31 -13.41 10.68
C ALA A 171 1.21 -13.56 10.46
N THR A 172 1.69 -14.79 10.26
CA THR A 172 3.12 -15.07 10.02
C THR A 172 3.60 -14.44 8.71
N LEU A 173 2.83 -14.59 7.63
CA LEU A 173 3.15 -13.97 6.33
C LEU A 173 3.13 -12.45 6.43
N SER A 174 2.11 -11.89 7.09
CA SER A 174 1.98 -10.44 7.29
C SER A 174 3.16 -9.86 8.07
N ALA A 175 3.59 -10.53 9.15
CA ALA A 175 4.71 -10.09 9.98
C ALA A 175 6.05 -10.13 9.22
N TYR A 176 6.26 -11.15 8.38
CA TYR A 176 7.43 -11.21 7.51
C TYR A 176 7.42 -10.07 6.48
N LEU A 177 6.29 -9.86 5.81
CA LEU A 177 6.15 -8.81 4.80
C LEU A 177 6.30 -7.42 5.41
N PHE A 178 5.79 -7.21 6.62
CA PHE A 178 6.00 -5.96 7.35
C PHE A 178 7.50 -5.63 7.51
N LEU A 179 8.32 -6.63 7.88
CA LEU A 179 9.77 -6.46 7.96
C LEU A 179 10.42 -6.30 6.57
N LEU A 180 9.98 -7.07 5.56
CA LEU A 180 10.50 -6.98 4.18
C LEU A 180 10.30 -5.59 3.60
N TYR A 181 9.18 -4.96 3.92
CA TYR A 181 8.83 -3.60 3.50
C TYR A 181 9.20 -2.54 4.57
N PHE A 182 10.23 -2.80 5.39
CA PHE A 182 10.79 -1.80 6.32
C PHE A 182 9.76 -1.15 7.27
N ASP A 183 8.94 -1.99 7.90
CA ASP A 183 7.84 -1.63 8.80
C ASP A 183 6.69 -0.87 8.09
N THR A 184 6.45 -1.21 6.83
CA THR A 184 5.36 -0.67 6.00
C THR A 184 4.34 -1.76 5.66
N ARG A 185 3.04 -1.44 5.73
CA ARG A 185 1.95 -2.40 5.49
C ARG A 185 1.58 -2.63 4.02
N VAL A 186 2.41 -2.24 3.06
CA VAL A 186 2.11 -2.39 1.61
C VAL A 186 2.37 -3.79 1.04
N GLY A 187 3.06 -4.65 1.79
CA GLY A 187 3.30 -6.05 1.40
C GLY A 187 2.04 -6.93 1.47
N THR A 188 0.97 -6.42 2.10
CA THR A 188 -0.33 -7.07 2.20
C THR A 188 -1.43 -6.15 1.69
N GLY A 189 -2.57 -6.71 1.28
CA GLY A 189 -3.73 -5.90 0.94
C GLY A 189 -5.02 -6.70 0.97
N ASP A 190 -6.01 -6.16 1.67
CA ASP A 190 -7.34 -6.72 1.78
C ASP A 190 -8.28 -6.08 0.76
N THR A 191 -9.20 -6.88 0.23
CA THR A 191 -10.37 -6.43 -0.54
C THR A 191 -11.62 -7.15 -0.03
N GLY A 192 -12.75 -6.47 -0.12
CA GLY A 192 -14.03 -6.89 0.43
C GLY A 192 -14.74 -5.73 1.10
N PRO A 193 -15.75 -6.01 1.95
CA PRO A 193 -16.42 -7.30 2.09
C PRO A 193 -17.13 -7.72 0.80
N TYR A 194 -16.97 -8.93 0.29
CA TYR A 194 -17.79 -9.44 -0.81
C TYR A 194 -18.99 -10.22 -0.25
N PRO A 195 -20.24 -9.77 -0.46
CA PRO A 195 -21.42 -10.44 0.08
C PRO A 195 -21.60 -11.84 -0.52
N LEU A 196 -21.91 -12.83 0.32
CA LEU A 196 -22.20 -14.21 -0.07
C LEU A 196 -23.59 -14.66 0.41
N PRO A 197 -24.15 -15.74 -0.16
CA PRO A 197 -25.42 -16.30 0.30
C PRO A 197 -25.40 -16.71 1.77
N GLY A 198 -26.53 -16.50 2.45
CA GLY A 198 -26.72 -16.83 3.86
C GLY A 198 -26.19 -15.77 4.83
N GLY A 199 -25.90 -14.55 4.36
CA GLY A 199 -25.36 -13.48 5.19
C GLY A 199 -23.85 -13.58 5.46
N ARG A 200 -23.18 -14.53 4.80
CA ARG A 200 -21.72 -14.69 4.86
C ARG A 200 -21.02 -13.61 4.04
N THR A 201 -19.74 -13.42 4.33
CA THR A 201 -18.89 -12.45 3.64
C THR A 201 -17.58 -13.13 3.24
N LEU A 202 -17.10 -12.87 2.03
CA LEU A 202 -15.73 -13.17 1.63
C LEU A 202 -14.86 -11.93 1.86
N LEU A 203 -13.79 -12.12 2.62
CA LEU A 203 -12.64 -11.22 2.69
C LEU A 203 -11.51 -11.85 1.86
N VAL A 204 -10.92 -11.09 0.95
CA VAL A 204 -9.78 -11.54 0.16
C VAL A 204 -8.53 -10.82 0.66
N ARG A 205 -7.52 -11.58 1.08
CA ARG A 205 -6.24 -11.05 1.58
C ARG A 205 -5.11 -11.48 0.67
N ASP A 206 -4.42 -10.50 0.10
CA ASP A 206 -3.26 -10.73 -0.75
C ASP A 206 -1.94 -10.52 0.02
N PHE A 207 -0.94 -11.32 -0.33
CA PHE A 207 0.44 -11.27 0.14
C PHE A 207 1.36 -11.11 -1.08
N TYR A 208 2.05 -9.98 -1.19
CA TYR A 208 2.74 -9.58 -2.42
C TYR A 208 4.26 -9.71 -2.32
N ARG A 209 4.90 -10.26 -3.35
CA ARG A 209 6.37 -10.35 -3.49
C ARG A 209 7.05 -10.98 -2.27
N LEU A 210 6.62 -12.19 -1.90
CA LEU A 210 7.19 -12.97 -0.79
C LEU A 210 8.64 -13.42 -1.04
N GLY A 211 9.05 -13.54 -2.30
CA GLY A 211 10.41 -13.97 -2.69
C GLY A 211 11.33 -12.80 -3.04
N PRO A 212 12.45 -13.07 -3.76
CA PRO A 212 13.31 -12.01 -4.28
C PRO A 212 12.53 -11.05 -5.17
N SER A 213 12.79 -9.76 -4.97
CA SER A 213 12.09 -8.65 -5.58
C SER A 213 13.07 -7.54 -5.96
N GLU A 214 12.56 -6.35 -6.27
CA GLU A 214 13.35 -5.15 -6.51
C GLU A 214 14.14 -4.65 -5.30
N PHE A 215 13.81 -5.13 -4.10
CA PHE A 215 14.52 -4.74 -2.89
C PHE A 215 15.86 -5.46 -2.84
N ALA A 216 16.96 -4.71 -2.76
CA ALA A 216 18.30 -5.29 -2.69
C ALA A 216 18.49 -6.26 -1.50
N TRP A 217 17.74 -6.08 -0.42
CA TRP A 217 17.74 -6.93 0.78
C TRP A 217 16.80 -8.14 0.70
N SER A 218 16.01 -8.30 -0.38
CA SER A 218 15.07 -9.43 -0.54
C SER A 218 15.72 -10.75 -0.95
N SER A 219 17.00 -10.75 -1.36
CA SER A 219 17.74 -11.96 -1.76
C SER A 219 17.76 -13.04 -0.67
N VAL A 220 17.61 -12.66 0.60
CA VAL A 220 17.44 -13.59 1.72
C VAL A 220 16.22 -14.51 1.58
N ALA A 221 15.30 -14.22 0.66
CA ALA A 221 14.08 -14.98 0.38
C ALA A 221 14.18 -15.89 -0.86
N GLU A 222 15.37 -16.16 -1.41
CA GLU A 222 15.57 -17.05 -2.57
C GLU A 222 14.87 -18.42 -2.48
N GLY A 223 14.69 -18.96 -1.26
CA GLY A 223 13.99 -20.22 -1.02
C GLY A 223 12.47 -20.13 -0.92
N MET A 224 11.86 -18.97 -1.22
CA MET A 224 10.41 -18.81 -1.13
C MET A 224 9.69 -19.53 -2.27
N PRO A 225 8.69 -20.39 -1.99
CA PRO A 225 8.01 -21.17 -3.03
C PRO A 225 7.07 -20.35 -3.92
N TYR A 226 6.59 -19.21 -3.42
CA TYR A 226 5.62 -18.35 -4.09
C TYR A 226 6.06 -16.89 -4.02
N GLN A 227 5.81 -16.12 -5.07
CA GLN A 227 5.95 -14.67 -5.09
C GLN A 227 4.68 -14.00 -4.57
N ASN A 228 3.50 -14.51 -4.94
CA ASN A 228 2.22 -13.96 -4.51
C ASN A 228 1.28 -15.05 -4.04
N LEU A 229 0.61 -14.78 -2.92
CA LEU A 229 -0.44 -15.62 -2.36
C LEU A 229 -1.71 -14.79 -2.12
N THR A 230 -2.86 -15.40 -2.35
CA THR A 230 -4.18 -14.82 -2.11
C THR A 230 -4.97 -15.77 -1.21
N ALA A 231 -5.36 -15.31 -0.03
CA ALA A 231 -6.23 -16.03 0.87
C ALA A 231 -7.69 -15.59 0.66
N ALA A 232 -8.58 -16.57 0.49
CA ALA A 232 -10.03 -16.39 0.50
C ALA A 232 -10.54 -16.77 1.89
N LEU A 233 -10.99 -15.79 2.68
CA LEU A 233 -11.51 -15.98 4.03
C LEU A 233 -13.04 -15.79 4.01
N VAL A 234 -13.79 -16.88 4.13
CA VAL A 234 -15.25 -16.82 4.23
C VAL A 234 -15.64 -16.74 5.70
N LEU A 235 -16.28 -15.64 6.07
CA LEU A 235 -16.70 -15.31 7.43
C LEU A 235 -18.22 -15.42 7.57
N ASP A 236 -18.68 -15.94 8.70
CA ASP A 236 -20.08 -15.99 9.08
C ASP A 236 -20.32 -15.22 10.39
N GLY A 237 -21.25 -14.26 10.36
CA GLY A 237 -21.57 -13.43 11.52
C GLY A 237 -20.46 -12.43 11.92
N ALA A 238 -19.70 -11.90 10.96
CA ALA A 238 -18.76 -10.79 11.16
C ALA A 238 -19.16 -9.60 10.28
N ASP A 239 -19.18 -8.39 10.85
CA ASP A 239 -19.13 -7.15 10.05
C ASP A 239 -17.69 -6.92 9.61
N VAL A 240 -17.50 -6.47 8.37
CA VAL A 240 -16.18 -6.34 7.76
C VAL A 240 -16.13 -5.04 6.98
N LYS A 241 -15.13 -4.23 7.27
CA LYS A 241 -14.80 -2.99 6.56
C LYS A 241 -13.39 -3.12 6.00
N VAL A 242 -13.12 -2.55 4.84
CA VAL A 242 -11.78 -2.46 4.26
C VAL A 242 -11.48 -1.00 3.96
N ASN A 243 -10.40 -0.48 4.52
CA ASN A 243 -10.02 0.93 4.38
C ASN A 243 -9.04 1.18 3.23
N ASP A 244 -8.68 2.44 3.03
CA ASP A 244 -7.76 2.87 1.97
C ASP A 244 -6.31 2.38 2.16
N TRP A 245 -5.95 1.90 3.35
CA TRP A 245 -4.68 1.22 3.61
C TRP A 245 -4.70 -0.27 3.26
N GLY A 246 -5.77 -0.75 2.61
CA GLY A 246 -5.93 -2.17 2.30
C GLY A 246 -5.95 -3.04 3.56
N THR A 247 -6.47 -2.51 4.67
CA THR A 247 -6.59 -3.24 5.94
C THR A 247 -8.05 -3.51 6.25
N SER A 248 -8.37 -4.75 6.59
CA SER A 248 -9.69 -5.10 7.12
C SER A 248 -9.86 -4.69 8.58
N ILE A 249 -11.01 -4.13 8.93
CA ILE A 249 -11.50 -3.95 10.30
C ILE A 249 -12.73 -4.83 10.44
N THR A 250 -12.77 -5.69 11.45
CA THR A 250 -13.89 -6.62 11.66
C THR A 250 -14.57 -6.39 13.01
N GLU A 251 -15.85 -6.71 13.09
CA GLU A 251 -16.59 -6.81 14.34
C GLU A 251 -17.20 -8.24 14.42
N PRO A 252 -16.74 -9.09 15.37
CA PRO A 252 -15.69 -8.83 16.36
C PRO A 252 -14.29 -8.59 15.75
N GLU A 253 -13.41 -7.91 16.48
CA GLU A 253 -12.03 -7.61 16.04
C GLU A 253 -11.24 -8.88 15.70
N ASP A 254 -11.37 -9.93 16.52
CA ASP A 254 -10.87 -11.26 16.18
C ASP A 254 -11.91 -12.03 15.35
N TYR A 255 -11.75 -11.98 14.02
CA TYR A 255 -12.61 -12.71 13.09
C TYR A 255 -12.30 -14.21 13.01
N VAL A 256 -11.25 -14.72 13.66
CA VAL A 256 -10.81 -16.13 13.48
C VAL A 256 -11.91 -17.11 13.87
N GLU A 257 -12.67 -16.82 14.91
CA GLU A 257 -13.82 -17.67 15.33
C GLU A 257 -14.97 -17.67 14.31
N ARG A 258 -15.03 -16.64 13.45
CA ARG A 258 -16.05 -16.45 12.41
C ARG A 258 -15.65 -17.09 11.07
N LEU A 259 -14.42 -17.62 10.95
CA LEU A 259 -13.91 -18.26 9.73
C LEU A 259 -14.58 -19.62 9.51
N VAL A 260 -15.42 -19.73 8.47
CA VAL A 260 -16.17 -20.95 8.13
C VAL A 260 -15.67 -21.63 6.86
N ALA A 261 -14.92 -20.94 6.00
CA ALA A 261 -14.19 -21.56 4.90
C ALA A 261 -12.91 -20.78 4.57
N PHE A 262 -11.90 -21.49 4.08
CA PHE A 262 -10.61 -20.91 3.71
C PHE A 262 -10.09 -21.52 2.40
N GLY A 263 -9.60 -20.68 1.51
CA GLY A 263 -8.85 -21.08 0.32
C GLY A 263 -7.54 -20.32 0.21
N LEU A 264 -6.51 -20.95 -0.36
CA LEU A 264 -5.24 -20.31 -0.69
C LEU A 264 -4.98 -20.45 -2.19
N PHE A 265 -4.52 -19.39 -2.81
CA PHE A 265 -4.23 -19.34 -4.24
C PHE A 265 -2.90 -18.63 -4.50
N THR A 266 -2.30 -18.88 -5.65
CA THR A 266 -1.17 -18.11 -6.17
C THR A 266 -1.52 -17.53 -7.54
N SER A 267 -0.94 -16.36 -7.84
CA SER A 267 -1.07 -15.67 -9.13
C SER A 267 0.24 -15.63 -9.94
N ASP A 268 1.29 -16.34 -9.52
CA ASP A 268 2.64 -16.28 -10.10
C ASP A 268 2.73 -16.69 -11.59
N GLY A 269 1.69 -17.33 -12.12
CA GLY A 269 1.56 -17.68 -13.54
C GLY A 269 0.61 -16.78 -14.33
N GLY A 270 0.19 -15.64 -13.78
CA GLY A 270 -0.77 -14.71 -14.42
C GLY A 270 -2.25 -15.10 -14.27
N ALA A 271 -2.53 -16.27 -13.68
CA ALA A 271 -3.87 -16.74 -13.35
C ALA A 271 -3.90 -17.34 -11.95
N LEU A 272 -5.07 -17.28 -11.29
CA LEU A 272 -5.26 -17.87 -9.98
C LEU A 272 -5.20 -19.39 -10.06
N ARG A 273 -4.32 -19.97 -9.25
CA ARG A 273 -4.21 -21.43 -9.07
C ARG A 273 -4.32 -21.77 -7.59
N PRO A 274 -5.13 -22.76 -7.21
CA PRO A 274 -5.19 -23.20 -5.82
C PRO A 274 -3.82 -23.66 -5.31
N VAL A 275 -3.53 -23.34 -4.06
CA VAL A 275 -2.39 -23.85 -3.29
C VAL A 275 -2.95 -24.82 -2.25
N PRO A 276 -2.55 -26.11 -2.27
CA PRO A 276 -2.96 -27.09 -1.28
C PRO A 276 -2.68 -26.67 0.17
N LEU A 277 -3.63 -26.90 1.09
CA LEU A 277 -3.52 -26.49 2.50
C LEU A 277 -2.55 -27.35 3.33
N ASP A 278 -2.09 -28.49 2.78
CA ASP A 278 -0.99 -29.27 3.35
C ASP A 278 0.39 -28.64 3.06
N GLU A 279 0.50 -27.68 2.13
CA GLU A 279 1.74 -26.92 1.89
C GLU A 279 1.99 -25.80 2.91
N LEU A 280 1.00 -25.41 3.73
CA LEU A 280 1.11 -24.25 4.62
C LEU A 280 2.31 -24.33 5.58
N ASP A 281 2.61 -25.52 6.11
CA ASP A 281 3.71 -25.71 7.05
C ASP A 281 5.08 -25.47 6.38
N ALA A 282 5.22 -25.89 5.11
CA ALA A 282 6.43 -25.66 4.33
C ALA A 282 6.60 -24.17 3.98
N ILE A 283 5.50 -23.49 3.62
CA ILE A 283 5.49 -22.04 3.38
C ILE A 283 5.89 -21.29 4.65
N VAL A 284 5.31 -21.63 5.81
CA VAL A 284 5.64 -21.02 7.10
C VAL A 284 7.10 -21.24 7.47
N ALA A 285 7.66 -22.42 7.20
CA ALA A 285 9.07 -22.70 7.43
C ALA A 285 9.97 -21.81 6.56
N ALA A 286 9.65 -21.64 5.28
CA ALA A 286 10.37 -20.76 4.35
C ALA A 286 10.30 -19.29 4.80
N VAL A 287 9.10 -18.82 5.17
CA VAL A 287 8.86 -17.46 5.68
C VAL A 287 9.65 -17.18 6.95
N ARG A 288 9.63 -18.07 7.94
CA ARG A 288 10.40 -17.89 9.18
C ARG A 288 11.90 -17.88 8.96
N ALA A 289 12.39 -18.72 8.04
CA ALA A 289 13.80 -18.73 7.67
C ALA A 289 14.22 -17.42 6.99
N ALA A 290 13.42 -16.92 6.05
CA ALA A 290 13.64 -15.64 5.37
C ALA A 290 13.57 -14.47 6.36
N GLN A 291 12.53 -14.40 7.20
CA GLN A 291 12.35 -13.37 8.23
C GLN A 291 13.54 -13.31 9.19
N SER A 292 14.04 -14.48 9.64
CA SER A 292 15.20 -14.55 10.53
C SER A 292 16.48 -14.02 9.87
N ARG A 293 16.70 -14.34 8.59
CA ARG A 293 17.84 -13.83 7.81
C ARG A 293 17.71 -12.32 7.59
N LEU A 294 16.52 -11.87 7.23
CA LEU A 294 16.19 -10.47 7.00
C LEU A 294 16.44 -9.63 8.24
N TYR A 295 15.94 -10.06 9.40
CA TYR A 295 16.16 -9.36 10.67
C TYR A 295 17.65 -9.17 10.96
N ARG A 296 18.46 -10.23 10.79
CA ARG A 296 19.92 -10.14 10.96
C ARG A 296 20.55 -9.17 9.97
N SER A 297 20.11 -9.20 8.71
CA SER A 297 20.63 -8.28 7.68
C SER A 297 20.32 -6.83 8.02
N ILE A 298 19.08 -6.52 8.41
CA ILE A 298 18.67 -5.16 8.77
C ILE A 298 19.38 -4.70 10.06
N ALA A 299 19.57 -5.59 11.04
CA ALA A 299 20.28 -5.25 12.27
C ALA A 299 21.74 -4.86 12.04
N LEU A 300 22.39 -5.38 10.99
CA LEU A 300 23.76 -5.05 10.61
C LEU A 300 23.87 -3.77 9.76
N MET A 301 22.76 -3.27 9.22
CA MET A 301 22.75 -2.01 8.47
C MET A 301 23.07 -0.84 9.40
N SER A 302 23.92 0.05 8.91
CA SER A 302 24.05 1.39 9.43
C SER A 302 22.71 2.12 9.41
N ARG A 303 22.60 3.18 10.21
CA ARG A 303 21.38 4.00 10.24
C ARG A 303 21.06 4.59 8.86
N ASP A 304 22.08 5.00 8.12
CA ASP A 304 21.96 5.61 6.80
C ASP A 304 21.44 4.60 5.76
N GLU A 305 21.97 3.37 5.78
CA GLU A 305 21.46 2.26 4.94
C GLU A 305 19.99 1.95 5.26
N LYS A 306 19.59 1.98 6.54
CA LYS A 306 18.18 1.79 6.92
C LYS A 306 17.29 2.91 6.42
N ILE A 307 17.76 4.16 6.45
CA ILE A 307 17.03 5.30 5.88
C ILE A 307 16.85 5.10 4.38
N ALA A 308 17.92 4.79 3.64
CA ALA A 308 17.86 4.60 2.21
C ALA A 308 16.91 3.45 1.83
N CYS A 309 16.97 2.31 2.55
CA CYS A 309 16.08 1.18 2.31
C CYS A 309 14.62 1.50 2.61
N GLY A 310 14.32 2.13 3.75
CA GLY A 310 12.95 2.55 4.09
C GLY A 310 12.42 3.61 3.11
N ALA A 311 13.29 4.55 2.70
CA ALA A 311 12.92 5.58 1.74
C ALA A 311 12.63 4.97 0.37
N TYR A 312 13.35 3.92 -0.02
CA TYR A 312 13.09 3.16 -1.24
C TYR A 312 11.71 2.52 -1.25
N VAL A 313 11.25 1.96 -0.12
CA VAL A 313 9.91 1.36 -0.04
C VAL A 313 8.83 2.41 -0.35
N TYR A 314 8.90 3.58 0.27
CA TYR A 314 7.91 4.65 0.10
C TYR A 314 8.01 5.35 -1.26
N PHE A 315 9.23 5.66 -1.70
CA PHE A 315 9.46 6.21 -3.03
C PHE A 315 8.98 5.26 -4.13
N GLY A 316 9.15 3.96 -3.89
CA GLY A 316 8.76 2.86 -4.77
C GLY A 316 7.26 2.55 -4.80
N PHE A 317 6.40 3.24 -4.05
CA PHE A 317 4.94 3.01 -4.14
C PHE A 317 4.37 3.25 -5.55
N LEU A 318 5.05 4.07 -6.36
CA LEU A 318 4.70 4.30 -7.76
C LEU A 318 5.17 3.16 -8.69
N ARG A 319 6.11 2.31 -8.25
CA ARG A 319 6.72 1.26 -9.08
C ARG A 319 5.73 0.24 -9.64
N PRO A 320 4.73 -0.28 -8.91
CA PRO A 320 3.73 -1.18 -9.48
C PRO A 320 3.00 -0.61 -10.71
N PHE A 321 2.82 0.70 -10.77
CA PHE A 321 2.17 1.38 -11.90
C PHE A 321 3.10 1.45 -13.10
N ALA A 322 4.38 1.74 -12.87
CA ALA A 322 5.41 1.66 -13.90
C ALA A 322 5.64 0.23 -14.41
N GLU A 323 5.54 -0.78 -13.53
CA GLU A 323 5.61 -2.21 -13.90
C GLU A 323 4.44 -2.58 -14.80
N MET A 324 3.22 -2.12 -14.46
CA MET A 324 2.03 -2.32 -15.28
C MET A 324 2.14 -1.63 -16.64
N ALA A 325 2.67 -0.41 -16.68
CA ALA A 325 2.91 0.34 -17.91
C ALA A 325 4.11 -0.16 -18.73
N GLY A 326 4.88 -1.13 -18.22
CA GLY A 326 6.03 -1.71 -18.92
C GLY A 326 7.29 -0.83 -18.96
N ILE A 327 7.33 0.27 -18.22
CA ILE A 327 8.46 1.24 -18.23
C ILE A 327 9.25 1.29 -16.93
N ALA A 328 9.01 0.38 -15.97
CA ALA A 328 9.73 0.38 -14.70
C ALA A 328 11.26 0.30 -14.87
N GLY A 329 11.77 -0.32 -15.95
CA GLY A 329 13.20 -0.38 -16.25
C GLY A 329 13.79 0.91 -16.81
N ASP A 330 12.95 1.82 -17.32
CA ASP A 330 13.36 3.09 -17.92
C ASP A 330 13.43 4.22 -16.88
N LEU A 331 12.81 4.02 -15.72
CA LEU A 331 12.79 4.97 -14.61
C LEU A 331 13.94 4.69 -13.63
N ASP A 332 14.53 5.77 -13.12
CA ASP A 332 15.53 5.67 -12.06
C ASP A 332 14.83 5.57 -10.70
N TRP A 333 15.09 4.47 -10.00
CA TRP A 333 14.56 4.19 -8.65
C TRP A 333 15.57 4.40 -7.53
N SER A 334 16.79 4.85 -7.84
CA SER A 334 17.80 5.14 -6.81
C SER A 334 17.26 6.17 -5.82
N VAL A 335 17.43 5.92 -4.53
CA VAL A 335 17.00 6.84 -3.47
C VAL A 335 17.89 6.63 -2.23
N PRO A 336 18.30 7.70 -1.53
CA PRO A 336 18.16 9.13 -1.88
C PRO A 336 18.95 9.52 -3.15
N ARG A 337 18.50 10.53 -3.88
CA ARG A 337 19.11 11.06 -5.12
C ARG A 337 18.93 12.57 -5.30
N ASP A 338 17.69 13.08 -5.25
CA ASP A 338 17.37 14.47 -5.61
C ASP A 338 17.07 15.35 -4.39
N ILE A 339 16.95 14.77 -3.19
CA ILE A 339 16.91 15.55 -1.95
C ILE A 339 18.22 16.35 -1.80
N PRO A 340 18.17 17.68 -1.57
CA PRO A 340 19.37 18.46 -1.31
C PRO A 340 20.13 17.97 -0.07
N GLY A 341 21.46 17.89 -0.14
CA GLY A 341 22.30 17.38 0.95
C GLY A 341 21.99 17.96 2.34
N PRO A 342 21.89 19.29 2.50
CA PRO A 342 21.53 19.87 3.80
C PRO A 342 20.13 19.47 4.32
N LEU A 343 19.16 19.23 3.43
CA LEU A 343 17.84 18.72 3.81
C LEU A 343 17.90 17.24 4.17
N TYR A 344 18.70 16.45 3.46
CA TYR A 344 18.96 15.06 3.84
C TYR A 344 19.57 14.98 5.25
N ASP A 345 20.63 15.75 5.51
CA ASP A 345 21.29 15.76 6.82
C ASP A 345 20.32 16.15 7.94
N LEU A 346 19.44 17.12 7.68
CA LEU A 346 18.39 17.53 8.61
C LEU A 346 17.40 16.40 8.89
N PHE A 347 16.81 15.79 7.85
CA PHE A 347 15.80 14.73 8.01
C PHE A 347 16.39 13.44 8.57
N ALA A 348 17.62 13.12 8.18
CA ALA A 348 18.34 11.97 8.69
C ALA A 348 18.55 12.07 10.20
N GLN A 349 18.67 13.28 10.78
CA GLN A 349 18.87 13.47 12.22
C GLN A 349 17.61 13.40 13.07
N PHE A 350 16.40 13.36 12.49
CA PHE A 350 15.17 13.27 13.28
C PHE A 350 15.13 11.99 14.13
N GLU A 351 14.76 12.14 15.40
CA GLU A 351 14.55 11.06 16.36
C GLU A 351 13.14 11.20 16.98
N GLY A 352 12.31 10.17 16.84
CA GLY A 352 10.96 10.13 17.42
C GLY A 352 9.94 11.10 16.78
N GLY A 353 8.65 10.86 17.03
CA GLY A 353 7.52 11.67 16.56
C GLY A 353 6.97 11.27 15.18
N GLN A 354 5.66 11.41 14.97
CA GLN A 354 5.05 11.18 13.65
C GLN A 354 5.31 12.40 12.76
N ALA A 355 5.71 12.19 11.50
CA ALA A 355 5.83 13.27 10.52
C ALA A 355 4.48 14.00 10.25
N GLU A 356 3.37 13.41 10.72
CA GLU A 356 1.99 13.85 10.49
C GLU A 356 1.39 14.67 11.66
N ASP A 357 2.07 14.80 12.82
CA ASP A 357 1.51 15.38 14.06
C ASP A 357 1.52 16.93 14.14
N VAL A 358 1.40 17.63 13.00
CA VAL A 358 1.31 19.11 13.02
C VAL A 358 -0.16 19.53 13.07
N PRO A 359 -0.63 20.18 14.15
CA PRO A 359 -1.98 20.72 14.21
C PRO A 359 -2.08 21.95 13.32
N GLU A 360 -2.53 21.75 12.09
CA GLU A 360 -2.97 22.81 11.18
C GLU A 360 -4.50 22.80 11.04
N GLU A 361 -5.09 23.94 10.71
CA GLU A 361 -6.54 24.05 10.43
C GLU A 361 -6.96 23.13 9.26
N GLU A 362 -6.08 22.95 8.27
CA GLU A 362 -6.18 22.01 7.14
C GLU A 362 -5.03 20.98 7.18
N TYR A 363 -5.31 19.67 7.02
CA TYR A 363 -4.28 18.60 7.12
C TYR A 363 -3.20 18.69 6.03
N TYR A 364 -3.61 18.94 4.78
CA TYR A 364 -2.74 19.47 3.71
C TYR A 364 -3.35 20.77 3.20
N ALA A 365 -2.56 21.85 3.19
CA ALA A 365 -3.03 23.18 2.82
C ALA A 365 -3.37 23.29 1.33
N ARG A 366 -4.49 23.93 1.00
CA ARG A 366 -4.81 24.33 -0.38
C ARG A 366 -3.90 25.45 -0.88
N PHE A 367 -3.80 25.59 -2.20
CA PHE A 367 -3.22 26.79 -2.82
C PHE A 367 -4.12 28.02 -2.55
N PRO A 368 -3.54 29.20 -2.31
CA PRO A 368 -4.31 30.41 -2.11
C PRO A 368 -5.11 30.76 -3.36
N GLU A 369 -6.41 31.06 -3.20
CA GLU A 369 -7.21 31.63 -4.27
C GLU A 369 -6.73 33.06 -4.52
N GLU A 370 -6.51 33.45 -5.79
CA GLU A 370 -6.20 34.84 -6.13
C GLU A 370 -7.29 35.74 -5.55
N ALA A 371 -6.91 36.70 -4.70
CA ALA A 371 -7.86 37.67 -4.15
C ALA A 371 -8.60 38.31 -5.31
N THR A 372 -9.91 38.08 -5.41
CA THR A 372 -10.78 38.81 -6.32
C THR A 372 -10.67 40.28 -5.97
N GLY A 373 -9.90 41.02 -6.77
CA GLY A 373 -9.71 42.47 -6.63
C GLY A 373 -10.98 43.26 -6.84
#